data_AF-A0AA97I8D5-F1
#
_entry.id   AF-A0AA97I8D5-F1
#
_cell.length_a   1.000
_cell.length_b   1.000
_cell.length_c   1.000
_cell.angle_alpha   90.00
_cell.angle_beta   90.00
_cell.angle_gamma   90.00
#
_symmetry.space_group_name_H-M   'P 1'
#
loop_
_entity.id
_entity.type
_entity.pdbx_description
1 polymer ?
#
loop_
_entity_poly.entity_id
_entity_poly.type
_entity_poly.pdbx_seq_one_letter_code
_entity_poly.pdbx_strand_id
1 'polypeptide(L)' 'MRTIISGLALLAIAVGGVFYGTYSTLDPCRALAQEMAEDTLGSIAERPMRLVTSQMTSRECAEGLWERWTDFEE' A
#
# COMPACT_ATOMS: atom_id res chain seq x y z
N MET A 1 -25.36 -12.43 -16.19
CA MET A 1 -25.13 -11.65 -14.95
C MET A 1 -24.35 -12.44 -13.92
N ARG A 2 -24.81 -13.63 -13.49
CA ARG A 2 -24.12 -14.43 -12.45
C ARG A 2 -22.69 -14.88 -12.80
N THR A 3 -22.40 -15.17 -14.07
CA THR A 3 -21.04 -15.48 -14.56
C THR A 3 -20.13 -14.25 -14.59
N ILE A 4 -20.68 -13.07 -14.87
CA ILE A 4 -19.94 -11.80 -14.89
C ILE A 4 -19.55 -11.40 -13.47
N ILE A 5 -20.49 -11.52 -12.52
CA ILE A 5 -20.23 -11.24 -11.10
C ILE A 5 -19.17 -12.20 -10.54
N SER A 6 -19.27 -13.49 -10.88
CA SER A 6 -18.26 -14.48 -10.47
C SER A 6 -16.88 -14.21 -11.10
N GLY A 7 -16.84 -13.73 -12.34
CA GLY A 7 -15.60 -13.34 -13.01
C GLY A 7 -14.95 -12.12 -12.35
N LEU A 8 -15.73 -11.09 -12.02
CA LEU A 8 -15.25 -9.90 -11.32
C LEU A 8 -14.74 -10.21 -9.92
N ALA A 9 -15.42 -11.08 -9.17
CA ALA A 9 -14.98 -11.50 -7.84
C ALA A 9 -13.63 -12.21 -7.88
N LEU A 10 -13.43 -13.13 -8.85
CA LEU A 10 -12.15 -13.82 -9.04
C LEU A 10 -11.04 -12.86 -9.45
N LEU A 11 -11.36 -11.87 -10.28
CA LEU A 11 -10.39 -10.84 -10.70
C LEU A 11 -9.96 -9.97 -9.52
N ALA A 12 -10.89 -9.55 -8.66
CA ALA A 12 -10.60 -8.77 -7.46
C ALA A 12 -9.72 -9.55 -6.46
N ILE A 13 -10.00 -10.85 -6.27
CA ILE A 13 -9.19 -11.72 -5.41
C ILE A 13 -7.79 -11.93 -6.00
N ALA A 14 -7.68 -12.11 -7.33
CA ALA A 14 -6.40 -12.27 -7.99
C ALA A 14 -5.53 -11.00 -7.88
N VAL A 15 -6.13 -9.82 -8.10
CA VAL A 15 -5.45 -8.53 -7.95
C VAL A 15 -5.04 -8.32 -6.48
N GLY A 16 -5.96 -8.52 -5.54
CA GLY A 16 -5.66 -8.40 -4.11
C GLY A 16 -4.61 -9.39 -3.63
N GLY A 17 -4.59 -10.62 -4.16
CA GLY A 17 -3.62 -11.65 -3.82
C GLY A 17 -2.21 -11.38 -4.37
N VAL A 18 -2.10 -10.91 -5.62
CA VAL A 18 -0.82 -10.47 -6.20
C VAL A 18 -0.27 -9.27 -5.42
N PHE A 19 -1.14 -8.31 -5.13
CA PHE A 19 -0.79 -7.10 -4.40
C PHE A 19 -0.34 -7.40 -2.96
N TYR A 20 -1.09 -8.26 -2.25
CA TYR A 20 -0.70 -8.75 -0.94
C TYR A 20 0.62 -9.52 -1.01
N GLY A 21 0.86 -10.33 -2.04
CA GLY A 21 2.12 -11.07 -2.24
C GLY A 21 3.33 -10.17 -2.48
N THR A 22 3.21 -9.12 -3.29
CA THR A 22 4.30 -8.18 -3.56
C THR A 22 4.59 -7.28 -2.37
N TYR A 23 3.56 -6.80 -1.67
CA TYR A 23 3.73 -5.90 -0.52
C TYR A 23 3.96 -6.61 0.82
N SER A 24 3.66 -7.91 0.94
CA SER A 24 4.05 -8.70 2.12
C SER A 24 5.51 -9.14 2.10
N THR A 25 6.13 -9.19 0.91
CA THR A 25 7.56 -9.52 0.74
C THR A 25 8.46 -8.29 0.66
N LEU A 26 7.89 -7.11 0.37
CA LEU A 26 8.53 -5.80 0.52
C LEU A 26 8.27 -5.26 1.92
N ASP A 27 9.29 -4.74 2.59
CA ASP A 27 9.14 -4.12 3.91
C ASP A 27 8.08 -2.99 3.85
N PRO A 28 6.92 -3.13 4.52
CA PRO A 28 5.80 -2.18 4.37
C PRO A 28 6.20 -0.77 4.80
N CYS A 29 7.18 -0.64 5.70
CA CYS A 29 7.67 0.66 6.15
C CYS A 29 8.53 1.37 5.09
N ARG A 30 9.18 0.63 4.19
CA ARG A 30 9.86 1.21 3.02
C ARG A 30 8.86 1.70 1.99
N ALA A 31 7.84 0.90 1.71
CA ALA A 31 6.78 1.27 0.76
C ALA A 31 6.02 2.51 1.23
N LEU A 32 5.59 2.53 2.51
CA LEU A 32 4.92 3.70 3.08
C LEU A 32 5.79 4.96 3.01
N ALA A 33 7.09 4.84 3.31
CA ALA A 33 8.00 5.97 3.25
C ALA A 33 8.17 6.54 1.82
N GLN A 34 8.11 5.67 0.80
CA GLN A 34 8.17 6.10 -0.59
C GLN A 34 6.89 6.86 -0.99
N GLU A 35 5.71 6.31 -0.68
CA GLU A 35 4.41 6.94 -0.97
C GLU A 35 4.27 8.30 -0.25
N MET A 36 4.63 8.37 1.05
CA MET A 36 4.64 9.63 1.81
C MET A 36 5.62 10.66 1.23
N ALA A 37 6.75 10.20 0.67
CA ALA A 37 7.74 11.07 0.06
C ALA A 37 7.26 11.61 -1.29
N GLU A 38 6.62 10.77 -2.10
CA GLU A 38 5.99 11.16 -3.37
C GLU A 38 4.98 12.29 -3.19
N ASP A 39 4.16 12.23 -2.14
CA ASP A 39 3.17 13.27 -1.85
C ASP A 39 3.76 14.59 -1.31
N THR A 40 5.01 14.58 -0.83
CA THR A 40 5.62 15.75 -0.19
C THR A 40 6.57 16.50 -1.13
N LEU A 41 7.73 15.92 -1.42
CA LEU A 41 8.81 16.54 -2.24
C LEU A 41 9.42 15.54 -3.23
N GLY A 42 8.72 14.44 -3.52
CA GLY A 42 9.25 13.31 -4.29
C GLY A 42 10.40 12.59 -3.56
N SER A 43 11.28 11.95 -4.33
CA SER A 43 12.39 11.11 -3.84
C SER A 43 13.32 11.77 -2.82
N ILE A 44 13.37 13.10 -2.74
CA ILE A 44 14.18 13.84 -1.76
C ILE A 44 13.66 13.58 -0.33
N ALA A 45 12.35 13.40 -0.17
CA ALA A 45 11.71 13.13 1.11
C ALA A 45 11.77 11.64 1.53
N GLU A 46 12.25 10.73 0.68
CA GLU A 46 12.25 9.29 1.01
C GLU A 46 13.08 8.99 2.25
N ARG A 47 14.26 9.62 2.38
CA ARG A 47 15.16 9.41 3.52
C ARG A 47 14.56 9.86 4.85
N PRO A 48 14.01 11.09 4.99
CA PRO A 48 13.35 11.49 6.23
C PRO A 48 12.09 10.65 6.49
N MET A 49 11.30 10.29 5.47
CA MET A 49 10.13 9.44 5.66
C MET A 49 10.50 8.03 6.13
N ARG A 50 11.63 7.46 5.67
CA ARG A 50 12.14 6.19 6.19
C ARG A 50 12.55 6.25 7.65
N LEU A 51 13.00 7.40 8.15
CA LEU A 51 13.27 7.58 9.58
C LEU A 51 11.96 7.60 10.38
N VAL A 52 10.93 8.25 9.85
CA VAL A 52 9.59 8.24 10.46
C VAL A 52 9.02 6.82 10.51
N THR A 53 9.03 6.09 9.39
CA THR A 53 8.49 4.72 9.35
C THR A 53 9.35 3.70 10.08
N SER A 54 10.64 3.98 10.32
CA SER A 54 11.49 3.10 11.14
C SER A 54 11.06 3.02 12.61
N GLN A 55 10.30 3.99 13.09
CA GLN A 55 9.72 4.02 14.44
C GLN A 55 8.39 3.26 14.52
N MET A 56 7.84 2.84 13.38
CA MET A 56 6.58 2.13 13.27
C MET A 56 6.80 0.63 13.19
N THR A 57 5.79 -0.12 13.60
CA THR A 57 5.72 -1.56 13.37
C THR A 57 5.29 -1.85 11.94
N SER A 58 5.61 -3.03 11.43
CA SER A 58 5.21 -3.46 10.08
C SER A 58 3.69 -3.44 9.88
N ARG A 59 2.91 -3.61 10.95
CA ARG A 59 1.44 -3.50 10.91
C ARG A 59 0.99 -2.06 10.72
N GLU A 60 1.52 -1.12 11.50
CA GLU A 60 1.20 0.30 11.37
C GLU A 60 1.58 0.84 9.99
N CYS A 61 2.72 0.40 9.44
CA CYS A 61 3.10 0.77 8.07
C CYS A 61 2.14 0.22 7.02
N ALA A 62 1.65 -1.01 7.20
CA ALA A 62 0.67 -1.62 6.30
C ALA A 62 -0.72 -0.97 6.41
N GLU A 63 -1.13 -0.59 7.61
CA GLU A 63 -2.38 0.15 7.87
C GLU A 63 -2.33 1.54 7.22
N GLY A 64 -1.22 2.28 7.37
CA GLY A 64 -1.06 3.59 6.72
C GLY A 64 -1.04 3.52 5.19
N LEU A 65 -0.46 2.45 4.61
CA LEU A 65 -0.56 2.19 3.16
C LEU A 65 -2.00 1.89 2.75
N TRP A 66 -2.67 1.05 3.53
CA TRP A 66 -4.05 0.67 3.26
C TRP A 66 -5.00 1.87 3.31
N GLU A 67 -4.88 2.72 4.32
CA GLU A 67 -5.62 3.98 4.42
C GLU A 67 -5.39 4.82 3.17
N ARG A 68 -4.14 5.08 2.79
CA ARG A 68 -3.82 5.89 1.60
C ARG A 68 -4.40 5.34 0.30
N TRP A 69 -4.45 4.03 0.14
CA TRP A 69 -5.01 3.42 -1.08
C TRP A 69 -6.54 3.28 -1.05
N THR A 70 -7.14 3.24 0.13
CA THR A 70 -8.60 3.07 0.30
C THR A 70 -9.33 4.35 0.62
N ASP A 71 -8.59 5.43 0.89
CA ASP A 71 -9.09 6.80 0.97
C ASP A 71 -9.45 7.28 -0.44
N PHE A 72 -10.59 6.80 -0.93
CA PHE A 72 -11.22 7.21 -2.18
C PHE A 72 -12.22 8.36 -1.98
N GLU A 73 -12.25 8.99 -0.80
CA GLU A 73 -13.17 10.07 -0.48
C GLU A 73 -12.61 11.43 -0.95
N GLU A 74 -13.21 11.98 -2.03
CA GLU A 74 -13.15 13.41 -2.41
C GLU A 74 -14.40 14.13 -1.92
#